data_AF-C0N6L9-F1
#
_entry.id   AF-C0N6L9-F1
#
_cell.length_a   1.000
_cell.length_b   1.000
_cell.length_c   1.000
_cell.angle_alpha   90.00
_cell.angle_beta   90.00
_cell.angle_gamma   90.00
#
_symmetry.space_group_name_H-M   'P 1'
#
loop_
_entity.id
_entity.type
_entity.pdbx_description
1 polymer ?
#
loop_
_entity_poly.entity_id
_entity_poly.type
_entity_poly.pdbx_seq_one_letter_code
_entity_poly.pdbx_strand_id
1 'polypeptide(L)' 'MKQTLIIIAMLGLTACYEDTDVTLHEAGEYKGNPDYHANTPEERAEVLKRRFNQVQTDR' A
#
# COMPACT_ATOMS: atom_id res chain seq x y z
N MET A 1 -13.14 4.11 -40.97
CA MET A 1 -13.32 4.89 -39.72
C MET A 1 -13.92 4.05 -38.59
N LYS A 2 -15.12 3.47 -38.75
CA LYS A 2 -15.78 2.66 -37.69
C LYS A 2 -14.95 1.45 -37.21
N GLN A 3 -14.36 0.71 -38.15
CA GLN A 3 -13.51 -0.46 -37.88
C GLN A 3 -12.20 -0.09 -37.15
N THR A 4 -11.58 1.01 -37.55
CA THR A 4 -10.34 1.54 -36.94
C THR A 4 -10.55 1.94 -35.48
N LEU A 5 -11.72 2.52 -35.17
CA LEU A 5 -12.08 2.92 -33.81
C LEU A 5 -12.20 1.71 -32.87
N ILE A 6 -12.73 0.59 -33.36
CA ILE A 6 -12.88 -0.66 -32.62
C ILE A 6 -11.51 -1.26 -32.28
N ILE A 7 -10.57 -1.23 -33.24
CA ILE A 7 -9.20 -1.73 -33.02
C ILE A 7 -8.48 -0.90 -31.95
N ILE A 8 -8.61 0.42 -32.00
CA ILE A 8 -8.01 1.32 -31.01
C ILE A 8 -8.61 1.10 -29.61
N ALA A 9 -9.93 0.88 -29.52
CA ALA A 9 -10.59 0.59 -28.25
C ALA A 9 -10.13 -0.73 -27.61
N MET A 10 -9.87 -1.77 -28.43
CA MET A 10 -9.37 -3.04 -27.92
C MET A 10 -7.95 -2.96 -27.34
N LEU A 11 -7.09 -2.09 -27.88
CA LEU A 11 -5.73 -1.89 -27.37
C LEU A 11 -5.68 -1.12 -26.03
N GLY A 12 -6.71 -0.33 -25.72
CA GLY A 12 -6.81 0.36 -24.43
C GLY A 12 -7.16 -0.57 -23.25
N LEU A 13 -7.80 -1.71 -23.52
CA LEU A 13 -8.21 -2.68 -22.50
C LEU A 13 -7.05 -3.51 -21.93
N THR A 14 -5.89 -3.55 -22.61
CA THR A 14 -4.73 -4.32 -22.15
C THR A 14 -3.78 -3.52 -21.25
N ALA A 15 -4.01 -2.21 -21.09
CA ALA A 15 -3.11 -1.31 -20.34
C ALA A 15 -3.43 -1.22 -18.84
N CYS A 16 -4.52 -1.84 -18.38
CA CYS A 16 -4.91 -1.90 -16.96
C CYS A 16 -4.66 -3.29 -16.39
N TYR A 17 -3.49 -3.86 -16.65
CA TYR A 17 -3.04 -5.00 -15.87
C TYR A 17 -2.65 -4.46 -14.49
N GLU A 18 -3.51 -4.68 -13.50
CA GLU A 18 -3.05 -4.64 -12.10
C GLU A 18 -1.88 -5.61 -12.02
N ASP A 19 -0.77 -5.14 -11.47
CA ASP A 19 0.35 -5.99 -11.14
C ASP A 19 -0.16 -7.06 -10.18
N THR A 20 -0.37 -8.28 -10.68
CA THR A 20 -0.84 -9.40 -9.86
C THR A 20 0.30 -9.99 -9.03
N ASP A 21 1.48 -9.36 -9.03
CA ASP A 21 2.55 -9.73 -8.13
C ASP A 21 2.06 -9.56 -6.69
N VAL A 22 1.65 -10.69 -6.12
CA VAL A 22 1.59 -10.85 -4.68
C VAL A 22 3.02 -10.65 -4.20
N THR A 23 3.29 -9.56 -3.50
CA THR A 23 4.55 -9.42 -2.78
C THR A 23 4.57 -10.49 -1.70
N LEU A 24 5.17 -11.65 -2.01
CA LEU A 24 5.45 -12.68 -1.03
C LEU A 24 6.55 -12.11 -0.13
N HIS A 25 6.15 -11.69 1.07
CA HIS A 25 7.07 -11.31 2.13
C HIS A 25 7.52 -12.59 2.83
N GLU A 26 8.83 -12.80 2.95
CA GLU A 26 9.32 -13.85 3.83
C GLU A 26 8.93 -13.53 5.28
N ALA A 27 8.56 -14.55 6.04
CA ALA A 27 8.16 -14.37 7.42
C ALA A 27 9.33 -13.75 8.22
N GLY A 28 9.09 -12.56 8.79
CA GLY A 28 10.11 -11.82 9.54
C GLY A 28 11.01 -10.92 8.68
N GLU A 29 10.84 -10.90 7.35
CA GLU A 29 11.55 -9.97 6.47
C GLU A 29 10.66 -8.77 6.12
N TYR A 30 10.96 -7.63 6.73
CA TYR A 30 10.32 -6.37 6.42
C TYR A 30 11.09 -5.65 5.30
N LYS A 31 10.54 -5.68 4.08
CA LYS A 31 11.08 -4.91 2.95
C LYS A 31 10.86 -3.42 3.23
N GLY A 32 11.94 -2.65 3.34
CA GLY A 32 11.88 -1.21 3.59
C GLY A 32 13.13 -0.67 4.27
N ASN A 33 13.18 0.64 4.49
CA ASN A 33 14.24 1.24 5.29
C ASN A 33 14.10 0.76 6.74
N PRO A 34 15.21 0.51 7.46
CA PRO A 34 15.13 0.16 8.86
C PRO A 34 14.41 1.27 9.64
N ASP A 35 13.39 0.88 10.41
CA ASP A 35 12.67 1.80 11.28
C ASP A 35 13.47 1.99 12.58
N TYR A 36 14.35 2.99 12.57
CA TYR A 36 15.05 3.43 13.77
C TYR A 36 14.08 4.27 14.61
N HIS A 37 13.30 3.60 15.45
CA HIS A 37 12.54 4.29 16.49
C HIS A 37 13.52 4.92 17.49
N ALA A 38 13.74 6.23 17.39
CA ALA A 38 14.65 6.99 18.25
C ALA A 38 14.09 7.22 19.68
N ASN A 39 12.91 6.68 19.98
CA ASN A 39 12.17 6.93 21.22
C ASN A 39 12.47 5.87 22.27
N THR A 40 12.40 6.26 23.55
CA THR A 40 12.37 5.28 24.64
C THR A 40 11.11 4.40 24.55
N PRO A 41 11.07 3.22 25.19
CA PRO A 41 9.87 2.38 25.22
C PRO A 41 8.60 3.13 25.68
N GLU A 42 8.74 4.04 26.63
CA GLU A 42 7.64 4.85 27.19
C GLU A 42 7.13 5.87 26.17
N GLU A 43 8.04 6.60 25.53
CA GLU A 43 7.72 7.57 24.48
C GLU A 43 7.06 6.89 23.27
N ARG A 44 7.53 5.67 22.93
CA ARG A 44 6.93 4.85 21.87
C ARG A 44 5.50 4.43 22.24
N ALA A 45 5.27 4.01 23.48
CA ALA A 45 3.94 3.62 23.94
C ALA A 45 2.93 4.78 23.85
N GLU A 46 3.31 6.00 24.25
CA GLU A 46 2.46 7.18 24.15
C GLU A 46 2.16 7.58 22.71
N VAL A 47 3.15 7.51 21.80
CA VAL A 47 2.93 7.76 20.37
C VAL A 47 1.96 6.76 19.77
N LEU A 48 2.09 5.46 20.10
CA LEU A 48 1.19 4.42 19.62
C LEU A 48 -0.23 4.61 20.16
N LYS A 49 -0.38 4.92 21.44
CA LYS A 49 -1.68 5.22 22.07
C LYS A 49 -2.38 6.40 21.41
N ARG A 50 -1.65 7.49 21.14
CA ARG A 50 -2.20 8.66 20.43
C ARG A 50 -2.67 8.30 19.02
N ARG A 51 -1.84 7.57 18.25
CA ARG A 51 -2.20 7.15 16.88
C ARG A 51 -3.42 6.24 16.87
N PHE A 52 -3.49 5.28 17.80
CA PHE A 52 -4.62 4.38 17.95
C PHE A 52 -5.93 5.16 18.14
N ASN A 53 -5.94 6.14 19.03
CA ASN A 53 -7.12 6.96 19.30
C ASN A 53 -7.45 7.95 18.16
N GLN A 54 -6.47 8.37 17.36
CA GLN A 54 -6.68 9.33 16.27
C GLN A 54 -7.39 8.70 15.05
N VAL A 55 -7.15 7.43 14.77
CA VAL A 55 -7.74 6.73 13.60
C VAL A 55 -9.05 5.99 13.93
N GLN A 56 -9.48 6.02 15.19
CA GLN A 56 -10.80 5.54 15.61
C GLN A 56 -11.83 6.67 15.42
N THR A 57 -12.11 7.07 14.17
CA THR A 57 -13.29 7.91 13.92
C THR A 57 -14.54 7.06 14.04
N ASP A 58 -15.33 7.39 15.06
CA ASP A 58 -16.63 6.83 15.44
C ASP A 58 -16.62 5.35 15.85
N ARG A 59 -16.79 5.12 17.15
CA ARG A 59 -17.01 3.82 17.77
C ARG A 59 -18.17 3.93 18.74
#